data_AF-A0A1B6J3U2-F1
#
_entry.id   AF-A0A1B6J3U2-F1
#
_cell.length_a   1.000
_cell.length_b   1.000
_cell.length_c   1.000
_cell.angle_alpha   90.00
_cell.angle_beta   90.00
_cell.angle_gamma   90.00
#
_symmetry.space_group_name_H-M   'P 1'
#
loop_
_entity.id
_entity.type
_entity.pdbx_description
1 polymer ?
#
loop_
_entity_poly.entity_id
_entity_poly.type
_entity_poly.pdbx_seq_one_letter_code
_entity_poly.pdbx_strand_id
1 'polypeptide(L)'
;MTLCLIDEYRNHLQDFLYPQGTMIRDIWERISLNMHAKGYKISAGVCDQKWRQLKKTFKYNQTERKIKPKWIYYEALEDILNNDEITKRISWKQRSTIKQHPQFS
;
A
#
# COMPACT_ATOMS: atom_id res chain seq x y z
N MET A 1 8.18 10.22 -4.54
CA MET A 1 6.77 9.77 -4.35
C MET A 1 6.66 8.33 -3.85
N THR A 2 7.13 7.31 -4.59
CA THR A 2 6.85 5.90 -4.24
C THR A 2 7.46 5.43 -2.92
N LEU A 3 8.71 5.77 -2.62
CA LEU A 3 9.33 5.47 -1.31
C LEU A 3 8.54 6.11 -0.16
N CYS A 4 8.08 7.35 -0.35
CA CYS A 4 7.26 8.05 0.63
C CYS A 4 5.93 7.33 0.89
N LEU A 5 5.29 6.78 -0.14
CA LEU A 5 4.08 5.98 0.01
C LEU A 5 4.35 4.67 0.79
N ILE A 6 5.47 4.01 0.51
CA ILE A 6 5.87 2.78 1.22
C ILE A 6 6.12 3.08 2.71
N ASP A 7 6.80 4.18 2.99
CA ASP A 7 7.07 4.64 4.35
C ASP A 7 5.77 5.00 5.09
N GLU A 8 4.87 5.77 4.47
CA GLU A 8 3.56 6.08 5.06
C GLU A 8 2.72 4.84 5.32
N TYR A 9 2.75 3.87 4.42
CA TYR A 9 2.07 2.60 4.63
C TYR A 9 2.65 1.84 5.83
N ARG A 10 3.98 1.83 5.97
CA ARG A 10 4.67 1.22 7.12
C ARG A 10 4.25 1.90 8.43
N ASN A 11 4.18 3.23 8.45
CA ASN A 11 3.77 4.00 9.63
C ASN A 11 2.33 3.70 10.06
N HIS A 12 1.46 3.35 9.12
CA HIS A 12 0.06 2.99 9.37
C HIS A 12 -0.19 1.47 9.36
N LEU A 13 0.87 0.65 9.37
CA LEU A 13 0.74 -0.80 9.24
C LEU A 13 -0.12 -1.40 10.36
N GLN A 14 0.02 -0.88 11.59
CA GLN A 14 -0.79 -1.31 12.73
C GLN A 14 -2.29 -0.98 12.52
N ASP A 15 -2.62 0.17 11.94
CA ASP A 15 -3.99 0.54 11.63
C ASP A 15 -4.59 -0.40 10.58
N PHE A 16 -3.80 -0.85 9.60
CA PHE A 16 -4.26 -1.86 8.64
C PHE A 16 -4.47 -3.24 9.27
N LEU A 17 -3.64 -3.63 10.24
CA LEU A 17 -3.71 -4.92 10.92
C LEU A 17 -4.83 -4.97 11.97
N TYR A 18 -5.05 -3.86 12.66
CA TYR A 18 -5.97 -3.69 13.77
C TYR A 18 -6.73 -2.36 13.64
N PRO A 19 -7.73 -2.26 12.73
CA PRO A 19 -8.38 -0.98 12.47
C PRO A 19 -9.16 -0.38 13.65
N GLN A 20 -9.43 -1.13 14.73
CA GLN A 20 -10.16 -0.67 15.92
C GLN A 20 -11.44 0.14 15.59
N GLY A 21 -12.20 -0.29 14.57
CA GLY A 21 -13.42 0.41 14.10
C GLY A 21 -13.20 1.43 12.98
N THR A 22 -11.95 1.75 12.62
CA THR A 22 -11.59 2.60 11.48
C THR A 22 -11.80 1.87 10.16
N MET A 23 -12.34 2.56 9.14
CA MET A 23 -12.43 1.97 7.80
C MET A 23 -11.08 2.04 7.07
N ILE A 24 -10.79 1.03 6.24
CA ILE A 24 -9.58 1.01 5.40
C ILE A 24 -9.48 2.25 4.51
N ARG A 25 -10.62 2.77 4.04
CA ARG A 25 -10.68 4.03 3.27
C ARG A 25 -10.11 5.19 4.09
N ASP A 26 -10.50 5.32 5.35
CA ASP A 26 -10.09 6.44 6.19
C ASP A 26 -8.59 6.37 6.52
N ILE A 27 -8.01 5.16 6.60
CA ILE A 27 -6.55 4.97 6.72
C ILE A 27 -5.85 5.46 5.44
N TRP A 28 -6.39 5.15 4.25
CA TRP A 28 -5.85 5.67 3.00
C TRP A 28 -6.00 7.19 2.85
N GLU A 29 -7.06 7.78 3.40
CA GLU A 29 -7.25 9.23 3.47
C GLU A 29 -6.16 9.88 4.34
N ARG A 30 -5.86 9.31 5.51
CA ARG A 30 -4.73 9.76 6.36
C ARG A 30 -3.40 9.71 5.61
N ILE A 31 -3.11 8.59 4.95
CA ILE A 31 -1.90 8.46 4.12
C ILE A 31 -1.87 9.52 3.01
N SER A 32 -2.98 9.76 2.30
CA SER A 32 -3.06 10.78 1.25
C SER A 32 -2.81 12.20 1.79
N LEU A 33 -3.34 12.54 2.97
CA LEU A 33 -3.05 13.82 3.63
C LEU A 33 -1.57 13.96 3.99
N ASN A 34 -0.93 12.90 4.49
CA ASN A 34 0.51 12.92 4.78
C ASN A 34 1.36 13.01 3.50
N MET A 35 0.93 12.36 2.42
CA MET A 35 1.55 12.51 1.10
C MET A 35 1.44 13.95 0.60
N HIS A 36 0.28 14.60 0.78
CA HIS A 36 0.07 16.02 0.46
C HIS A 36 1.00 16.94 1.26
N ALA A 37 1.13 16.70 2.57
CA ALA A 37 2.03 17.46 3.44
C ALA A 37 3.50 17.37 3.00
N LYS A 38 3.88 16.26 2.35
CA LYS A 38 5.22 16.03 1.77
C LYS A 38 5.34 16.51 0.31
N GLY A 39 4.36 17.26 -0.20
CA GLY A 39 4.35 17.85 -1.54
C GLY A 39 3.75 17.00 -2.65
N TYR A 40 3.20 15.81 -2.34
CA TYR A 40 2.56 14.94 -3.33
C TYR A 40 1.04 15.09 -3.28
N LYS A 41 0.49 15.87 -4.22
CA LYS A 41 -0.96 16.10 -4.36
C LYS A 41 -1.66 14.90 -5.01
N ILE A 42 -1.80 13.79 -4.29
CA ILE A 42 -2.43 12.55 -4.75
C ILE A 42 -3.53 12.09 -3.80
N SER A 43 -4.63 11.60 -4.35
CA SER A 43 -5.78 11.13 -3.58
C SER A 43 -5.54 9.76 -2.93
N ALA A 44 -6.37 9.44 -1.93
CA ALA A 44 -6.39 8.14 -1.26
C ALA A 44 -6.54 6.96 -2.24
N GLY A 45 -7.38 7.10 -3.26
CA GLY A 45 -7.57 6.09 -4.30
C GLY A 45 -6.31 5.84 -5.14
N VAL A 46 -5.55 6.89 -5.45
CA VAL A 46 -4.28 6.78 -6.17
C VAL A 46 -3.22 6.09 -5.29
N CYS A 47 -3.18 6.42 -4.00
CA CYS A 47 -2.32 5.73 -3.03
C CYS A 47 -2.61 4.22 -2.96
N ASP A 48 -3.89 3.83 -2.80
CA ASP A 48 -4.31 2.42 -2.77
C ASP A 48 -3.95 1.71 -4.08
N GLN A 49 -4.29 2.29 -5.24
CA GLN A 49 -3.97 1.71 -6.54
C GLN A 49 -2.46 1.50 -6.70
N LYS A 50 -1.65 2.50 -6.35
CA LYS A 50 -0.18 2.40 -6.45
C LYS A 50 0.35 1.33 -5.51
N TRP A 51 -0.16 1.23 -4.29
CA TRP A 51 0.21 0.17 -3.34
C TRP A 51 -0.14 -1.23 -3.86
N ARG A 52 -1.32 -1.41 -4.46
CA ARG A 52 -1.71 -2.69 -5.08
C ARG A 52 -0.78 -3.08 -6.23
N GLN A 53 -0.38 -2.12 -7.06
CA GLN A 53 0.60 -2.36 -8.12
C GLN A 53 1.96 -2.79 -7.55
N LEU A 54 2.46 -2.11 -6.51
CA LEU A 54 3.71 -2.49 -5.84
C LEU A 54 3.66 -3.92 -5.29
N LYS A 55 2.57 -4.28 -4.60
CA LYS A 55 2.38 -5.65 -4.09
C LYS A 55 2.36 -6.68 -5.21
N LYS A 56 1.72 -6.38 -6.35
CA LYS A 56 1.68 -7.27 -7.51
C LYS A 56 3.09 -7.50 -8.07
N THR A 57 3.85 -6.43 -8.28
CA THR A 57 5.24 -6.52 -8.76
C THR A 57 6.15 -7.24 -7.78
N PHE A 58 5.98 -6.99 -6.47
CA PHE A 58 6.72 -7.69 -5.42
C PHE A 58 6.48 -9.20 -5.47
N LYS A 59 5.21 -9.64 -5.49
CA LYS A 59 4.85 -11.06 -5.59
C LYS A 59 5.41 -11.72 -6.85
N TYR A 60 5.30 -11.05 -8.00
CA TYR A 60 5.89 -11.54 -9.25
C TYR A 60 7.41 -11.71 -9.15
N ASN A 61 8.10 -10.75 -8.53
CA ASN A 61 9.53 -10.86 -8.32
C ASN A 61 9.92 -11.99 -7.35
N GLN A 62 9.07 -12.30 -6.35
CA GLN A 62 9.28 -13.43 -5.44
C GLN A 62 9.09 -14.78 -6.13
N THR A 63 8.15 -14.91 -7.08
CA THR A 63 7.88 -16.19 -7.76
C THR A 63 8.88 -16.50 -8.87
N GLU A 64 9.30 -15.49 -9.64
CA GLU A 64 10.10 -15.71 -10.86
C GLU A 64 11.62 -15.74 -10.63
N ARG A 65 12.12 -15.32 -9.45
CA ARG A 65 13.56 -15.13 -9.24
C ARG A 65 14.11 -15.96 -8.08
N LYS A 66 15.16 -16.73 -8.36
CA LYS A 66 16.01 -17.41 -7.36
C LYS A 66 17.01 -16.47 -6.67
N ILE A 67 17.17 -15.23 -7.15
CA ILE A 67 18.11 -14.22 -6.66
C ILE A 67 17.35 -12.94 -6.34
N LYS A 68 17.69 -12.28 -5.22
CA LYS A 68 17.08 -11.01 -4.78
C LYS A 68 17.06 -9.99 -5.93
N PRO A 69 15.90 -9.49 -6.37
CA PRO A 69 15.81 -8.58 -7.51
C PRO A 69 16.46 -7.22 -7.18
N LYS A 70 17.17 -6.65 -8.16
CA LYS A 70 17.66 -5.27 -8.11
C LYS A 70 16.52 -4.27 -8.37
N TRP A 71 15.50 -4.29 -7.52
CA TRP A 71 14.41 -3.33 -7.57
C TRP A 71 14.48 -2.46 -6.31
N ILE A 72 14.59 -1.15 -6.49
CA ILE A 72 14.84 -0.19 -5.40
C ILE A 72 13.79 -0.19 -4.28
N TYR A 73 12.60 -0.74 -4.55
CA TYR A 73 11.51 -0.85 -3.57
C TYR A 73 11.45 -2.24 -2.92
N TYR A 74 12.24 -3.20 -3.39
CA TYR A 74 12.12 -4.60 -2.97
C TYR A 74 12.40 -4.79 -1.50
N GLU A 75 13.50 -4.24 -0.98
CA GLU A 75 13.89 -4.41 0.43
C GLU A 75 12.85 -3.78 1.37
N ALA A 76 12.41 -2.56 1.05
CA ALA A 76 11.38 -1.87 1.82
C ALA A 76 10.03 -2.60 1.80
N LEU A 77 9.69 -3.29 0.69
CA LEU A 77 8.48 -4.11 0.59
C LEU A 77 8.65 -5.47 1.26
N GLU A 78 9.85 -6.06 1.24
CA GLU A 78 10.18 -7.32 1.91
C GLU A 78 10.00 -7.19 3.42
N ASP A 79 10.48 -6.10 4.02
CA ASP A 79 10.29 -5.78 5.44
C ASP A 79 8.81 -5.74 5.87
N ILE A 80 7.91 -5.34 4.96
CA ILE A 80 6.48 -5.17 5.25
C ILE A 80 5.69 -6.44 4.91
N LEU A 81 5.99 -7.06 3.78
CA LEU A 81 5.16 -8.10 3.16
C LEU A 81 5.63 -9.53 3.44
N ASN A 82 6.89 -9.74 3.83
CA ASN A 82 7.41 -11.09 4.07
C ASN A 82 6.96 -11.70 5.41
N ASN A 83 6.11 -10.99 6.16
CA ASN A 83 5.40 -11.54 7.30
C ASN A 83 4.06 -12.13 6.84
N ASP A 84 3.99 -13.45 6.77
CA ASP A 84 2.85 -14.20 6.26
C ASP A 84 1.55 -13.93 7.05
N GLU A 85 1.65 -13.71 8.37
CA GLU A 85 0.52 -13.34 9.23
C GLU A 85 -0.03 -11.95 8.89
N ILE A 86 0.87 -10.99 8.62
CA ILE A 86 0.50 -9.65 8.16
C ILE A 86 -0.19 -9.74 6.80
N THR A 87 0.38 -10.49 5.87
CA THR A 87 -0.16 -10.63 4.51
C THR A 87 -1.54 -11.30 4.49
N LYS A 88 -1.74 -12.36 5.28
CA LYS A 88 -3.05 -13.04 5.40
C LYS A 88 -4.14 -12.11 5.92
N ARG A 89 -3.88 -11.35 6.99
CA ARG A 89 -4.84 -10.42 7.60
C ARG A 89 -5.22 -9.26 6.69
N ILE A 90 -4.26 -8.68 5.99
CA ILE A 90 -4.49 -7.54 5.10
C ILE A 90 -5.27 -7.97 3.83
N SER A 91 -5.03 -9.20 3.34
CA SER A 91 -5.66 -9.69 2.09
C SER A 91 -7.19 -9.83 2.17
N TRP A 92 -7.74 -10.13 3.36
CA TRP A 92 -9.18 -10.31 3.53
C TRP A 92 -9.95 -8.98 3.61
N LYS A 93 -9.31 -7.89 4.06
CA LYS A 93 -9.96 -6.59 4.30
C LYS A 93 -9.69 -5.53 3.24
N GLN A 94 -8.61 -5.63 2.44
CA GLN A 94 -8.32 -4.67 1.37
C GLN A 94 -9.13 -4.87 0.07
N ARG A 95 -10.18 -5.72 0.09
CA ARG A 95 -11.17 -5.80 -0.99
C ARG A 95 -12.09 -4.56 -0.92
N SER A 96 -11.52 -3.37 -1.12
CA SER A 96 -12.24 -2.10 -0.97
C SER A 96 -13.22 -1.86 -2.12
N THR A 97 -14.45 -1.52 -1.74
CA THR A 97 -15.61 -1.04 -2.50
C THR A 97 -15.50 0.45 -2.88
N ILE A 98 -14.29 0.95 -3.15
CA ILE A 98 -14.13 2.29 -3.72
C ILE A 98 -14.60 2.19 -5.17
N LYS A 99 -15.86 2.58 -5.41
CA LYS A 99 -16.38 2.80 -6.76
C LYS A 99 -15.43 3.79 -7.44
N GLN A 100 -14.92 3.40 -8.60
CA GLN A 100 -14.13 4.29 -9.43
C GLN A 100 -14.95 5.55 -9.67
N HIS A 101 -14.47 6.69 -9.18
CA HIS A 101 -15.08 7.95 -9.52
C HIS A 101 -14.72 8.23 -10.98
N PRO A 102 -15.69 8.33 -11.90
CA PRO A 102 -15.39 8.62 -13.29
C PRO A 102 -14.74 10.00 -13.36
N GLN A 103 -13.60 10.08 -14.05
CA GLN A 103 -13.03 11.34 -14.49
C GLN A 103 -14.09 12.01 -15.38
N PHE A 104 -14.61 13.15 -14.93
CA PHE A 104 -15.44 14.00 -15.77
C PHE A 104 -14.54 14.61 -16.85
N SER A 105 -14.90 14.39 -18.11
CA SER A 105 -14.49 15.24 -19.24
C SER A 105 -15.46 16.41 -19.36
#